data_AF-A0A6B3D0A2-F1
#
_entry.id   AF-A0A6B3D0A2-F1
#
_cell.length_a   1.000
_cell.length_b   1.000
_cell.length_c   1.000
_cell.angle_alpha   90.00
_cell.angle_beta   90.00
_cell.angle_gamma   90.00
#
_symmetry.space_group_name_H-M   'P 1'
#
loop_
_entity.id
_entity.type
_entity.pdbx_description
1 polymer ?
#
loop_
_entity_poly.entity_id
_entity_poly.type
_entity_poly.pdbx_seq_one_letter_code
_entity_poly.pdbx_strand_id
1 'polypeptide(L)'
;EQALIEYEIALETFRVEVENFSRLHEQRLGPVYARLEELEAEILAARAARTGDAEDLRRADEARARLMPIPGVEELLNGWMDGDGLFPEAAAMLTDQAVRPPQRVRPSEEARKLYRELARKAHPDLAQEEAERVRREEFITRVNAAYAAGDAARLRELAEEWAAGPVPER
;
A
#
# COMPACT_ATOMS: atom_id res chain seq x y z
N GLU A 1 -8.13 29.87 -4.47
CA GLU A 1 -7.82 29.18 -3.19
C GLU A 1 -8.74 27.99 -2.95
N GLN A 2 -10.05 28.17 -2.71
CA GLN A 2 -10.96 27.02 -2.46
C GLN A 2 -10.92 25.91 -3.53
N ALA A 3 -10.82 26.28 -4.82
CA ALA A 3 -10.73 25.29 -5.90
C ALA A 3 -9.42 24.47 -5.86
N LEU A 4 -8.31 25.08 -5.41
CA LEU A 4 -7.01 24.40 -5.30
C LEU A 4 -7.06 23.30 -4.23
N ILE A 5 -7.63 23.64 -3.07
CA ILE A 5 -7.83 22.70 -1.96
C ILE A 5 -8.68 21.50 -2.41
N GLU A 6 -9.75 21.73 -3.18
CA GLU A 6 -10.56 20.62 -3.70
C GLU A 6 -9.78 19.71 -4.66
N TYR A 7 -8.89 20.28 -5.48
CA TYR A 7 -8.02 19.49 -6.37
C TYR A 7 -6.97 18.70 -5.60
N GLU A 8 -6.37 19.26 -4.55
CA GLU A 8 -5.41 18.55 -3.70
C GLU A 8 -6.08 17.38 -2.96
N ILE A 9 -7.27 17.60 -2.40
CA ILE A 9 -8.08 16.55 -1.78
C ILE A 9 -8.41 15.45 -2.79
N ALA A 10 -8.81 15.83 -4.01
CA ALA A 10 -9.10 14.87 -5.08
C ALA A 10 -7.85 14.09 -5.50
N LEU A 11 -6.70 14.77 -5.67
CA LEU A 11 -5.43 14.14 -6.01
C LEU A 11 -5.04 13.10 -4.97
N GLU A 12 -5.08 13.47 -3.68
CA GLU A 12 -4.73 12.55 -2.60
C GLU A 12 -5.72 11.38 -2.52
N THR A 13 -7.01 11.64 -2.75
CA THR A 13 -8.03 10.60 -2.86
C THR A 13 -7.68 9.59 -3.96
N PHE A 14 -7.31 10.07 -5.15
CA PHE A 14 -6.96 9.20 -6.27
C PHE A 14 -5.65 8.44 -6.02
N ARG A 15 -4.65 9.07 -5.40
CA ARG A 15 -3.38 8.40 -5.04
C ARG A 15 -3.64 7.19 -4.15
N VAL A 16 -4.44 7.37 -3.10
CA VAL A 16 -4.84 6.27 -2.20
C VAL A 16 -5.61 5.18 -2.94
N GLU A 17 -6.55 5.54 -3.81
CA GLU A 17 -7.31 4.55 -4.59
C GLU A 17 -6.42 3.74 -5.55
N VAL A 18 -5.46 4.39 -6.22
CA VAL A 18 -4.51 3.71 -7.12
C VAL A 18 -3.59 2.79 -6.33
N GLU A 19 -3.05 3.24 -5.20
CA GLU A 19 -2.19 2.41 -4.35
C GLU A 19 -2.95 1.19 -3.81
N ASN A 20 -4.19 1.38 -3.33
CA ASN A 20 -5.03 0.29 -2.88
C ASN A 20 -5.35 -0.70 -3.99
N PHE A 21 -5.58 -0.22 -5.22
CA PHE A 21 -5.78 -1.08 -6.37
C PHE A 21 -4.56 -1.93 -6.66
N SER A 22 -3.37 -1.33 -6.73
CA SER A 22 -2.12 -2.07 -6.97
C SER A 22 -1.88 -3.15 -5.93
N ARG A 23 -2.07 -2.83 -4.64
CA ARG A 23 -1.92 -3.81 -3.54
C ARG A 23 -2.93 -4.96 -3.63
N LEU A 24 -4.20 -4.64 -3.93
CA LEU A 24 -5.25 -5.66 -4.10
C LEU A 24 -5.05 -6.52 -5.34
N HIS A 25 -4.57 -5.92 -6.43
CA HIS A 25 -4.22 -6.62 -7.64
C HIS A 25 -3.14 -7.65 -7.35
N GLU A 26 -2.04 -7.23 -6.72
CA GLU A 26 -0.95 -8.14 -6.33
C GLU A 26 -1.44 -9.25 -5.41
N GLN A 27 -2.16 -8.90 -4.34
CA GLN A 27 -2.68 -9.88 -3.38
C GLN A 27 -3.58 -10.94 -4.03
N ARG A 28 -4.39 -10.58 -5.03
CA ARG A 28 -5.36 -11.50 -5.65
C ARG A 28 -4.81 -12.23 -6.86
N LEU A 29 -4.02 -11.55 -7.69
CA LEU A 29 -3.53 -12.08 -8.96
C LEU A 29 -2.11 -12.60 -8.88
N GLY A 30 -1.28 -12.09 -7.97
CA GLY A 30 0.09 -12.59 -7.74
C GLY A 30 0.12 -14.12 -7.58
N PRO A 31 -0.67 -14.71 -6.66
CA PRO A 31 -0.73 -16.17 -6.50
C PRO A 31 -1.22 -16.92 -7.76
N VAL A 32 -2.07 -16.28 -8.57
CA VAL A 32 -2.57 -16.88 -9.82
C VAL A 32 -1.50 -16.86 -10.90
N TYR A 33 -0.74 -15.78 -11.01
CA TYR A 33 0.40 -15.69 -11.92
C TYR A 33 1.51 -16.66 -11.50
N ALA A 34 1.83 -16.75 -10.21
CA ALA A 34 2.77 -17.74 -9.69
C ALA A 34 2.32 -19.17 -10.03
N ARG A 35 1.04 -19.50 -9.83
CA ARG A 35 0.52 -20.82 -10.19
C ARG A 35 0.54 -21.09 -11.69
N LEU A 36 0.37 -20.07 -12.53
CA LEU A 36 0.51 -20.21 -13.97
C LEU A 36 1.94 -20.57 -14.36
N GLU A 37 2.93 -19.89 -13.80
CA GLU A 37 4.35 -20.17 -14.05
C GLU A 37 4.76 -21.57 -13.56
N GLU A 38 4.25 -21.99 -12.40
CA GLU A 38 4.44 -23.37 -11.90
C GLU A 38 3.87 -24.41 -12.87
N LEU A 39 2.63 -24.21 -13.33
CA LEU A 39 1.99 -25.12 -14.28
C LEU A 39 2.73 -25.17 -15.63
N GLU A 40 3.24 -24.03 -16.10
CA GLU A 40 4.08 -23.99 -17.30
C GLU A 40 5.37 -24.81 -17.13
N ALA A 41 6.04 -24.70 -15.98
CA ALA A 41 7.22 -25.51 -15.67
C ALA A 41 6.89 -27.01 -15.57
N GLU A 42 5.76 -27.37 -14.93
CA GLU A 42 5.27 -28.76 -14.85
C GLU A 42 5.01 -29.35 -16.24
N ILE A 43 4.36 -28.60 -17.13
CA ILE A 43 4.07 -29.02 -18.52
C ILE A 43 5.37 -29.24 -19.31
N LEU A 44 6.34 -28.32 -19.19
CA LEU A 44 7.63 -28.42 -19.86
C LEU A 44 8.43 -29.63 -19.36
N ALA A 45 8.46 -29.85 -18.04
CA ALA A 45 9.11 -31.01 -17.45
C ALA A 45 8.48 -32.34 -17.91
N ALA A 46 7.15 -32.42 -17.93
CA ALA A 46 6.43 -33.60 -18.41
C ALA A 46 6.70 -33.87 -19.90
N ARG A 47 6.78 -32.81 -20.72
CA ARG A 47 7.13 -32.91 -22.14
C ARG A 47 8.55 -33.44 -22.31
N ALA A 48 9.52 -32.86 -21.62
CA ALA A 48 10.92 -33.27 -21.68
C ALA A 48 11.11 -34.73 -21.24
N ALA A 49 10.42 -35.16 -20.19
CA ALA A 49 10.45 -36.56 -19.73
C ALA A 49 9.91 -37.54 -20.77
N ARG A 50 8.94 -37.10 -21.60
CA ARG A 50 8.36 -37.94 -22.66
C ARG A 50 9.21 -37.97 -23.93
N THR A 51 9.79 -36.84 -24.33
CA THR A 51 10.52 -36.73 -25.60
C THR A 51 11.99 -37.09 -25.46
N GLY A 52 12.61 -36.79 -24.31
CA GLY A 52 14.05 -36.89 -24.12
C GLY A 52 14.87 -35.93 -25.00
N ASP A 53 14.21 -34.97 -25.66
CA ASP A 53 14.87 -34.01 -26.54
C ASP A 53 15.68 -32.98 -25.73
N ALA A 54 16.89 -32.68 -26.18
CA ALA A 54 17.80 -31.75 -25.49
C ALA A 54 17.22 -30.33 -25.37
N GLU A 55 16.45 -29.87 -26.35
CA GLU A 55 15.81 -28.55 -26.32
C GLU A 55 14.61 -28.53 -25.37
N ASP A 56 13.83 -29.61 -25.29
CA ASP A 56 12.74 -29.72 -24.32
C ASP A 56 13.30 -29.77 -22.88
N LEU A 57 14.42 -30.48 -22.65
CA LEU A 57 15.13 -30.49 -21.36
C LEU A 57 15.63 -29.09 -20.98
N ARG A 58 16.29 -28.38 -21.90
CA ARG A 58 16.75 -27.01 -21.67
C ARG A 58 15.61 -26.07 -21.26
N ARG A 59 14.48 -26.14 -21.94
CA ARG A 59 13.29 -25.31 -21.63
C ARG A 59 12.70 -25.63 -20.27
N ALA A 60 12.66 -26.90 -19.89
CA ALA A 60 12.19 -27.32 -18.56
C ALA A 60 13.11 -26.78 -17.46
N ASP A 61 14.43 -26.86 -17.66
CA ASP A 61 15.42 -26.32 -16.71
C ASP A 61 15.32 -24.79 -16.59
N GLU A 62 15.16 -24.07 -17.71
CA GLU A 62 14.97 -22.61 -17.71
C GLU A 62 13.67 -22.18 -17.01
N ALA A 63 12.57 -22.92 -17.20
CA ALA A 63 11.32 -22.65 -16.52
C ALA A 63 11.44 -22.90 -15.00
N ARG A 64 12.08 -24.00 -14.61
CA ARG A 64 12.35 -24.29 -13.20
C ARG A 64 13.25 -23.24 -12.55
N ALA A 65 14.26 -22.76 -13.26
CA ALA A 65 15.17 -21.74 -12.74
C ALA A 65 14.45 -20.41 -12.45
N ARG A 66 13.41 -20.06 -13.22
CA ARG A 66 12.59 -18.85 -12.98
C ARG A 66 11.78 -18.91 -11.69
N LEU A 67 11.36 -20.10 -11.28
CA LEU A 67 10.61 -20.33 -10.05
C LEU A 67 11.51 -20.41 -8.80
N MET A 68 12.82 -20.55 -8.99
CA MET A 68 13.75 -20.65 -7.86
C MET A 68 13.95 -19.25 -7.27
N PRO A 69 13.88 -19.11 -5.93
CA PRO A 69 14.22 -17.85 -5.29
C PRO A 69 15.69 -17.50 -5.59
N ILE A 70 15.98 -16.20 -5.71
CA ILE A 70 17.34 -15.73 -5.96
C ILE A 70 18.21 -16.09 -4.74
N PRO A 71 19.24 -16.94 -4.89
CA PRO A 71 20.08 -17.34 -3.77
C PRO A 71 20.76 -16.14 -3.10
N GLY A 72 20.78 -16.12 -1.76
CA GLY A 72 21.47 -15.09 -0.98
C GLY A 72 20.72 -13.77 -0.80
N VAL A 73 19.51 -13.61 -1.37
CA VAL A 73 18.68 -12.40 -1.16
C VAL A 73 18.24 -12.26 0.30
N GLU A 74 17.81 -13.35 0.93
CA GLU A 74 17.39 -13.36 2.34
C GLU A 74 18.56 -12.96 3.27
N GLU A 75 19.77 -13.44 2.98
CA GLU A 75 20.99 -13.16 3.74
C GLU A 75 21.48 -11.72 3.50
N LEU A 76 21.42 -11.24 2.25
CA LEU A 76 21.75 -9.86 1.87
C LEU A 76 20.82 -8.84 2.54
N LEU A 77 19.56 -9.20 2.72
CA LEU A 77 18.54 -8.34 3.30
C LEU A 77 18.29 -8.65 4.78
N ASN A 78 19.20 -9.35 5.45
CA ASN A 78 19.16 -9.66 6.89
C ASN A 78 17.83 -10.28 7.36
N GLY A 79 17.15 -11.05 6.51
CA GLY A 79 15.83 -11.62 6.81
C GLY A 79 14.67 -10.62 6.83
N TRP A 80 14.84 -9.42 6.24
CA TRP A 80 13.75 -8.43 6.10
C TRP A 80 12.86 -8.73 4.89
N MET A 81 13.37 -9.43 3.89
CA MET A 81 12.64 -9.82 2.68
C MET A 81 12.96 -11.24 2.25
N ASP A 82 12.03 -11.86 1.53
CA ASP A 82 12.23 -13.08 0.75
C ASP A 82 12.13 -12.80 -0.77
N GLY A 83 11.94 -13.85 -1.57
CA GLY A 83 11.76 -13.75 -3.01
C GLY A 83 10.49 -12.99 -3.44
N ASP A 84 9.52 -12.84 -2.54
CA ASP A 84 8.22 -12.21 -2.78
C ASP A 84 8.15 -10.78 -2.20
N GLY A 85 9.12 -10.37 -1.36
CA GLY A 85 9.29 -8.99 -0.88
C GLY A 85 9.44 -8.87 0.64
N LEU A 86 9.11 -7.69 1.19
CA LEU A 86 9.19 -7.43 2.65
C LEU A 86 8.22 -8.32 3.42
N PHE A 87 8.70 -8.90 4.52
CA PHE A 87 7.82 -9.51 5.50
C PHE A 87 6.88 -8.45 6.12
N PRO A 88 5.61 -8.79 6.42
CA PRO A 88 4.67 -7.87 7.06
C PRO A 88 5.22 -7.26 8.36
N GLU A 89 5.97 -8.04 9.14
CA GLU A 89 6.62 -7.62 10.38
C GLU A 89 7.75 -6.61 10.11
N ALA A 90 8.57 -6.87 9.09
CA ALA A 90 9.63 -5.97 8.66
C ALA A 90 9.06 -4.63 8.16
N ALA A 91 8.00 -4.68 7.36
CA ALA A 91 7.32 -3.49 6.88
C ALA A 91 6.63 -2.72 8.03
N ALA A 92 6.05 -3.40 9.02
CA ALA A 92 5.47 -2.77 10.19
C ALA A 92 6.54 -2.11 11.08
N MET A 93 7.69 -2.75 11.27
CA MET A 93 8.81 -2.18 12.03
C MET A 93 9.44 -0.95 11.36
N LEU A 94 9.53 -0.93 10.02
CA LEU A 94 10.08 0.22 9.28
C LEU A 94 9.14 1.42 9.25
N THR A 95 7.83 1.18 9.23
CA THR A 95 6.83 2.22 9.00
C THR A 95 6.07 2.63 10.26
N ASP A 96 6.24 1.88 11.36
CA ASP A 96 5.47 2.00 12.61
C ASP A 96 3.94 1.94 12.36
N GLN A 97 3.54 1.36 11.23
CA GLN A 97 2.16 1.20 10.78
C GLN A 97 1.85 -0.27 10.62
N ALA A 98 0.71 -0.70 11.14
CA ALA A 98 0.24 -2.07 10.92
C ALA A 98 0.02 -2.27 9.41
N VAL A 99 0.80 -3.16 8.77
CA VAL A 99 0.62 -3.53 7.36
C VAL A 99 -0.64 -4.36 7.22
N ARG A 100 -1.78 -3.69 7.16
CA ARG A 100 -3.04 -4.31 6.79
C ARG A 100 -3.20 -4.16 5.28
N PRO A 101 -3.29 -5.27 4.53
CA PRO A 101 -3.59 -5.18 3.11
C PRO A 101 -4.97 -4.52 2.96
N PRO A 102 -5.13 -3.60 1.99
CA PRO A 102 -6.41 -2.94 1.77
C PRO A 102 -7.46 -3.98 1.39
N GLN A 103 -8.65 -3.92 2.01
CA GLN A 103 -9.73 -4.88 1.71
C GLN A 103 -10.51 -4.50 0.43
N ARG A 104 -10.43 -3.22 0.05
CA ARG A 104 -11.18 -2.61 -1.05
C ARG A 104 -10.39 -1.44 -1.62
N VAL A 105 -10.50 -1.22 -2.93
CA VAL A 105 -9.81 -0.14 -3.64
C VAL A 105 -10.19 1.23 -3.06
N ARG A 106 -11.49 1.44 -2.93
CA ARG A 106 -12.05 2.65 -2.35
C ARG A 106 -12.31 2.43 -0.85
N PRO A 107 -11.85 3.34 0.01
CA PRO A 107 -12.28 3.38 1.41
C PRO A 107 -13.81 3.47 1.54
N SER A 108 -14.34 3.19 2.73
CA SER A 108 -15.79 3.25 2.99
C SER A 108 -16.36 4.65 2.72
N GLU A 109 -17.65 4.74 2.37
CA GLU A 109 -18.31 6.05 2.18
C GLU A 109 -18.20 6.95 3.41
N GLU A 110 -18.23 6.35 4.60
CA GLU A 110 -18.00 7.05 5.86
C GLU A 110 -16.59 7.66 5.93
N ALA A 111 -15.54 6.85 5.69
CA ALA A 111 -14.15 7.33 5.69
C ALA A 111 -13.95 8.43 4.64
N ARG A 112 -14.49 8.25 3.44
CA ARG A 112 -14.43 9.25 2.36
C ARG A 112 -15.10 10.56 2.74
N LYS A 113 -16.24 10.50 3.43
CA LYS A 113 -16.95 11.70 3.90
C LYS A 113 -16.14 12.42 4.98
N LEU A 114 -15.71 11.70 6.02
CA LEU A 114 -14.93 12.26 7.12
C LEU A 114 -13.62 12.88 6.63
N TYR A 115 -12.90 12.19 5.75
CA TYR A 115 -11.67 12.67 5.15
C TYR A 115 -11.87 13.99 4.41
N ARG A 116 -12.84 14.07 3.49
CA ARG A 116 -13.12 15.31 2.75
C ARG A 116 -13.52 16.46 3.67
N GLU A 117 -14.32 16.19 4.70
CA GLU A 117 -14.73 17.22 5.66
C GLU A 117 -13.56 17.74 6.49
N LEU A 118 -12.69 16.85 6.98
CA LEU A 118 -11.50 17.21 7.74
C LEU A 118 -10.50 17.96 6.87
N ALA A 119 -10.18 17.44 5.68
CA ALA A 119 -9.21 18.05 4.79
C ALA A 119 -9.61 19.46 4.35
N ARG A 120 -10.90 19.69 4.07
CA ARG A 120 -11.42 21.04 3.77
C ARG A 120 -11.31 22.01 4.94
N LYS A 121 -11.54 21.55 6.17
CA LYS A 121 -11.54 22.43 7.37
C LYS A 121 -10.13 22.71 7.88
N ALA A 122 -9.26 21.71 7.79
CA ALA A 122 -7.94 21.70 8.40
C ALA A 122 -6.82 21.98 7.40
N HIS A 123 -7.12 22.33 6.14
CA HIS A 123 -6.11 22.59 5.13
C HIS A 123 -5.11 23.67 5.59
N PRO A 124 -3.78 23.47 5.41
CA PRO A 124 -2.76 24.42 5.84
C PRO A 124 -2.90 25.80 5.15
N ASP A 125 -3.35 25.86 3.90
CA ASP A 125 -3.57 27.13 3.17
C ASP A 125 -4.61 28.06 3.80
N LEU A 126 -5.42 27.55 4.74
CA LEU A 126 -6.37 28.38 5.48
C LEU A 126 -5.74 29.08 6.69
N ALA A 127 -4.49 28.76 7.05
CA ALA A 127 -3.77 29.41 8.13
C ALA A 127 -3.29 30.81 7.74
N GLN A 128 -3.33 31.73 8.69
CA GLN A 128 -2.78 33.08 8.52
C GLN A 128 -1.38 33.22 9.13
N GLU A 129 -1.07 32.40 10.13
CA GLU A 129 0.21 32.39 10.84
C GLU A 129 0.98 31.08 10.58
N GLU A 130 2.31 31.19 10.55
CA GLU A 130 3.18 30.04 10.27
C GLU A 130 3.02 28.91 11.31
N ALA A 131 2.83 29.25 12.58
CA ALA A 131 2.58 28.26 13.64
C ALA A 131 1.27 27.49 13.43
N GLU A 132 0.22 28.18 12.97
CA GLU A 132 -1.05 27.53 12.63
C GLU A 132 -0.90 26.65 11.38
N ARG A 133 -0.15 27.12 10.38
CA ARG A 133 0.14 26.36 9.15
C ARG A 133 0.81 25.03 9.47
N VAL A 134 1.87 25.04 10.29
CA VAL A 134 2.59 23.84 10.72
C VAL A 134 1.67 22.87 11.46
N ARG A 135 0.88 23.36 12.43
CA ARG A 135 -0.08 22.52 13.17
C ARG A 135 -1.11 21.86 12.24
N ARG A 136 -1.61 22.60 11.25
CA ARG A 136 -2.56 22.10 10.25
C ARG A 136 -1.91 21.08 9.33
N GLU A 137 -0.66 21.30 8.93
CA GLU A 137 0.12 20.36 8.13
C GLU A 137 0.28 19.02 8.85
N GLU A 138 0.74 19.04 10.11
CA GLU A 138 0.85 17.84 10.96
C GLU A 138 -0.50 17.11 11.12
N PHE A 139 -1.58 17.87 11.30
CA PHE A 139 -2.93 17.30 11.41
C PHE A 139 -3.37 16.64 10.10
N ILE A 140 -3.17 17.29 8.95
CA ILE A 140 -3.50 16.74 7.63
C ILE A 140 -2.70 15.47 7.35
N THR A 141 -1.42 15.41 7.71
CA THR A 141 -0.62 14.19 7.57
C THR A 141 -1.26 13.00 8.30
N ARG A 142 -1.76 13.22 9.52
CA ARG A 142 -2.45 12.18 10.31
C ARG A 142 -3.78 11.78 9.69
N VAL A 143 -4.53 12.74 9.13
CA VAL A 143 -5.79 12.49 8.42
C VAL A 143 -5.55 11.67 7.15
N ASN A 144 -4.52 12.02 6.37
CA ASN A 144 -4.14 11.28 5.15
C ASN A 144 -3.75 9.84 5.49
N ALA A 145 -2.95 9.63 6.55
CA ALA A 145 -2.56 8.29 7.00
C ALA A 145 -3.77 7.45 7.41
N ALA A 146 -4.70 8.02 8.18
CA ALA A 146 -5.93 7.32 8.58
C ALA A 146 -6.83 7.00 7.37
N TYR A 147 -6.91 7.90 6.39
CA TYR A 147 -7.66 7.68 5.16
C TYR A 147 -7.04 6.61 4.27
N ALA A 148 -5.71 6.62 4.11
CA ALA A 148 -4.96 5.60 3.37
C ALA A 148 -5.15 4.20 3.99
N ALA A 149 -5.16 4.10 5.32
CA ALA A 149 -5.47 2.87 6.05
C ALA A 149 -6.96 2.47 5.99
N GLY A 150 -7.84 3.33 5.48
CA GLY A 150 -9.29 3.13 5.50
C GLY A 150 -9.90 3.13 6.90
N ASP A 151 -9.22 3.72 7.89
CA ASP A 151 -9.60 3.70 9.29
C ASP A 151 -10.63 4.80 9.61
N ALA A 152 -11.90 4.47 9.39
CA ALA A 152 -13.01 5.36 9.71
C ALA A 152 -13.09 5.71 11.21
N ALA A 153 -12.65 4.82 12.10
CA ALA A 153 -12.67 5.09 13.54
C ALA A 153 -11.64 6.16 13.89
N ARG A 154 -10.42 6.03 13.39
CA ARG A 154 -9.37 7.03 13.57
C ARG A 154 -9.76 8.38 12.98
N LEU A 155 -10.42 8.40 11.82
CA LEU A 155 -10.93 9.64 11.23
C LEU A 155 -12.00 10.32 12.10
N ARG A 156 -12.84 9.57 12.83
CA ARG A 156 -13.79 10.15 13.80
C ARG A 156 -13.05 10.78 14.98
N GLU A 157 -12.07 10.08 15.54
CA GLU A 157 -11.25 10.61 16.64
C GLU A 157 -10.55 11.92 16.24
N LEU A 158 -9.98 11.96 15.03
CA LEU A 158 -9.37 13.16 14.48
C LEU A 158 -10.39 14.30 14.28
N ALA A 159 -11.63 13.98 13.90
CA ALA A 159 -12.69 14.97 13.78
C ALA A 159 -13.08 15.56 15.15
N GLU A 160 -13.12 14.74 16.20
CA GLU A 160 -13.35 15.19 17.58
C GLU A 160 -12.19 16.06 18.08
N GLU A 161 -10.95 15.65 17.83
CA GLU A 161 -9.75 16.43 18.17
C GLU A 161 -9.75 17.80 17.48
N TRP A 162 -10.09 17.85 16.19
CA TRP A 162 -10.19 19.10 15.46
C TRP A 162 -11.28 20.03 16.05
N ALA A 163 -12.42 19.46 16.44
CA ALA A 163 -13.52 20.21 17.05
C ALA A 163 -13.19 20.72 18.45
N ALA A 164 -12.37 19.99 19.22
CA ALA A 164 -11.92 20.41 20.55
C ALA A 164 -10.96 21.62 20.50
N GLY A 165 -10.31 21.85 19.36
CA GLY A 165 -9.40 22.97 19.16
C GLY A 165 -8.01 22.75 19.77
N PRO A 166 -7.08 23.70 19.58
CA PRO A 166 -5.74 23.59 20.16
C PRO A 166 -5.82 23.66 21.69
N VAL A 167 -5.09 22.77 22.37
CA VAL A 167 -4.88 22.89 23.81
C VAL A 167 -3.99 24.11 24.03
N PRO A 168 -4.39 25.09 24.87
CA PRO A 168 -3.56 26.26 25.13
C PRO A 168 -2.21 25.82 25.72
N GLU A 169 -1.12 26.43 25.24
CA GLU A 169 0.22 26.22 25.79
C GLU A 169 0.21 26.49 27.30
N ARG A 170 0.75 25.56 28.09
CA ARG A 170 0.91 25.69 29.55
C ARG A 170 2.22 26.37 29.89
#